data_AF-A0A3S5Y5C0-F1
#
_entry.id   AF-A0A3S5Y5C0-F1
#
_cell.length_a   1.000
_cell.length_b   1.000
_cell.length_c   1.000
_cell.angle_alpha   90.00
_cell.angle_beta   90.00
_cell.angle_gamma   90.00
#
_symmetry.space_group_name_H-M   'P 1'
#
loop_
_entity.id
_entity.type
_entity.pdbx_description
1 polymer ?
#
loop_
_entity_poly.entity_id
_entity_poly.type
_entity_poly.pdbx_seq_one_letter_code
_entity_poly.pdbx_strand_id
1 'polypeptide(L)'
;MQWCRARAYPLHVLDDSAHVDLDWWNHHLHEHKHEIVLHGRDLDGRVVDRGVAVVQRNDLQLGSELVDSEHDALGLLFLCAAWRSAHRSRRATRRLPDVFNPYAEREPLAKIKNVLDRCVKDKRIPEPSGDAWSGWPDMPGVGVPLMALFMWAVGVRRDGVRAQLIDQHGVSTLIHEGWLEEPSVSGFTLRRYDRYLQLLSAWAMQVGTDPELIEMWLVQRWNARVQEARSGARAEPTLF
;
A
#
# COMPACT_ATOMS: atom_id res chain seq x y z
N MET A 1 5.87 -21.91 3.47
CA MET A 1 6.78 -20.96 2.77
C MET A 1 7.28 -21.44 1.40
N GLN A 2 7.08 -22.70 0.99
CA GLN A 2 7.44 -23.18 -0.35
C GLN A 2 6.82 -22.34 -1.49
N TRP A 3 5.64 -21.76 -1.25
CA TRP A 3 4.96 -20.78 -2.11
C TRP A 3 5.86 -19.62 -2.56
N CYS A 4 6.72 -19.09 -1.68
CA CYS A 4 7.58 -17.95 -1.99
C CYS A 4 8.78 -18.37 -2.87
N ARG A 5 9.34 -19.56 -2.64
CA ARG A 5 10.48 -20.08 -3.43
C ARG A 5 10.13 -20.35 -4.89
N ALA A 6 8.84 -20.63 -5.16
CA ALA A 6 8.34 -20.89 -6.50
C ALA A 6 8.00 -19.61 -7.30
N ARG A 7 8.24 -18.42 -6.73
CA ARG A 7 7.83 -17.14 -7.32
C ARG A 7 9.00 -16.22 -7.61
N ALA A 8 8.85 -15.49 -8.71
CA ALA A 8 9.80 -14.48 -9.15
C ALA A 8 9.27 -13.08 -8.81
N TYR A 9 10.15 -12.23 -8.26
CA TYR A 9 9.83 -10.86 -7.88
C TYR A 9 9.20 -10.04 -9.01
N PRO A 10 9.75 -10.00 -10.26
CA PRO A 10 9.15 -9.20 -11.32
C PRO A 10 7.70 -9.61 -11.63
N LEU A 11 7.47 -10.92 -11.76
CA LEU A 11 6.17 -11.45 -12.18
C LEU A 11 5.09 -11.41 -11.10
N HIS A 12 5.47 -11.53 -9.84
CA HIS A 12 4.49 -11.63 -8.76
C HIS A 12 4.35 -10.34 -7.98
N VAL A 13 5.44 -9.62 -7.76
CA VAL A 13 5.41 -8.38 -6.98
C VAL A 13 5.15 -7.19 -7.90
N LEU A 14 5.93 -7.04 -8.98
CA LEU A 14 5.84 -5.84 -9.83
C LEU A 14 4.58 -5.86 -10.70
N ASP A 15 4.22 -7.03 -11.26
CA ASP A 15 3.00 -7.18 -12.07
C ASP A 15 1.71 -7.33 -11.24
N ASP A 16 1.79 -7.27 -9.89
CA ASP A 16 0.62 -7.28 -8.99
C ASP A 16 -0.30 -6.12 -9.32
N SER A 17 -1.51 -6.38 -9.79
CA SER A 17 -2.33 -5.39 -10.49
C SER A 17 -3.69 -5.16 -9.86
N ALA A 18 -4.18 -3.93 -10.01
CA ALA A 18 -5.52 -3.52 -9.62
C ALA A 18 -6.29 -2.94 -10.80
N HIS A 19 -7.59 -3.21 -10.89
CA HIS A 19 -8.49 -2.67 -11.91
C HIS A 19 -9.18 -1.42 -11.36
N VAL A 20 -8.57 -0.27 -11.62
CA VAL A 20 -8.98 1.02 -11.08
C VAL A 20 -10.10 1.62 -11.93
N ASP A 21 -11.18 2.02 -11.28
CA ASP A 21 -12.27 2.82 -11.87
C ASP A 21 -11.85 4.29 -11.92
N LEU A 22 -11.27 4.71 -13.05
CA LEU A 22 -10.74 6.06 -13.24
C LEU A 22 -11.84 7.11 -13.31
N ASP A 23 -13.02 6.76 -13.83
CA ASP A 23 -14.18 7.66 -13.85
C ASP A 23 -14.55 8.07 -12.42
N TRP A 24 -14.63 7.11 -11.50
CA TRP A 24 -14.88 7.39 -10.09
C TRP A 24 -13.77 8.24 -9.47
N TRP A 25 -12.50 7.85 -9.63
CA TRP A 25 -11.38 8.54 -8.98
C TRP A 25 -11.20 9.97 -9.48
N ASN A 26 -11.18 10.18 -10.80
CA ASN A 26 -10.97 11.50 -11.38
C ASN A 26 -12.16 12.43 -11.15
N HIS A 27 -13.39 11.92 -11.17
CA HIS A 27 -14.56 12.70 -10.75
C HIS A 27 -14.44 13.15 -9.29
N HIS A 28 -14.10 12.24 -8.37
CA HIS A 28 -14.01 12.58 -6.96
C HIS A 28 -12.83 13.50 -6.63
N LEU A 29 -11.68 13.35 -7.30
CA LEU A 29 -10.55 14.27 -7.17
C LEU A 29 -10.95 15.68 -7.63
N HIS A 30 -11.63 15.79 -8.76
CA HIS A 30 -12.13 17.06 -9.28
C HIS A 30 -13.13 17.73 -8.33
N GLU A 31 -14.16 16.99 -7.87
CA GLU A 31 -15.17 17.50 -6.94
C GLU A 31 -14.56 18.00 -5.61
N HIS A 32 -13.47 17.36 -5.15
CA HIS A 32 -12.77 17.75 -3.93
C HIS A 32 -11.63 18.75 -4.18
N LYS A 33 -11.57 19.34 -5.40
CA LYS A 33 -10.61 20.38 -5.79
C LYS A 33 -9.15 19.94 -5.69
N HIS A 34 -8.88 18.66 -5.97
CA HIS A 34 -7.53 18.20 -6.22
C HIS A 34 -7.18 18.40 -7.69
N GLU A 35 -6.07 19.08 -7.95
CA GLU A 35 -5.48 19.23 -9.29
C GLU A 35 -4.64 17.98 -9.62
N ILE A 36 -5.32 16.84 -9.70
CA ILE A 36 -4.72 15.52 -9.91
C ILE A 36 -5.59 14.75 -10.89
N VAL A 37 -4.97 14.20 -11.93
CA VAL A 37 -5.60 13.24 -12.86
C VAL A 37 -4.84 11.93 -12.78
N LEU A 38 -5.56 10.87 -12.41
CA LEU A 38 -5.03 9.51 -12.41
C LEU A 38 -5.27 8.87 -13.77
N HIS A 39 -4.29 8.07 -14.20
CA HIS A 39 -4.40 7.25 -15.39
C HIS A 39 -4.15 5.78 -15.04
N GLY A 40 -4.40 4.92 -16.01
CA GLY A 40 -4.05 3.51 -15.98
C GLY A 40 -3.82 3.00 -17.39
N ARG A 41 -3.58 1.70 -17.54
CA ARG A 41 -3.42 1.05 -18.84
C ARG A 41 -4.68 0.30 -19.22
N ASP A 42 -5.16 0.48 -20.45
CA ASP A 42 -6.20 -0.38 -21.01
C ASP A 42 -5.64 -1.78 -21.36
N LEU A 43 -6.48 -2.65 -21.94
CA LEU A 43 -6.09 -4.00 -22.34
C LEU A 43 -5.04 -4.02 -23.47
N ASP A 44 -4.91 -2.92 -24.22
CA ASP A 44 -3.89 -2.73 -25.26
C ASP A 44 -2.60 -2.12 -24.69
N GLY A 45 -2.55 -1.85 -23.38
CA GLY A 45 -1.41 -1.23 -22.69
C GLY A 45 -1.33 0.29 -22.84
N ARG A 46 -2.33 0.93 -23.46
CA ARG A 46 -2.35 2.37 -23.69
C ARG A 46 -2.74 3.11 -22.41
N VAL A 47 -2.11 4.25 -22.18
CA VAL A 47 -2.44 5.12 -21.05
C VAL A 47 -3.80 5.79 -21.32
N VAL A 48 -4.72 5.63 -20.36
CA VAL A 48 -6.08 6.18 -20.40
C VAL A 48 -6.42 6.83 -19.05
N ASP A 49 -7.29 7.85 -19.06
CA ASP A 49 -7.73 8.64 -17.90
C ASP A 49 -9.20 8.36 -17.50
N ARG A 50 -9.83 7.37 -18.13
CA ARG A 50 -11.27 7.08 -18.02
C ARG A 50 -11.57 5.59 -18.10
N GLY A 51 -12.75 5.21 -17.61
CA GLY A 51 -13.20 3.82 -17.53
C GLY A 51 -12.42 3.01 -16.50
N VAL A 52 -12.44 1.68 -16.68
CA VAL A 52 -11.67 0.76 -15.82
C VAL A 52 -10.32 0.49 -16.48
N ALA A 53 -9.24 0.79 -15.77
CA ALA A 53 -7.87 0.61 -16.24
C ALA A 53 -7.03 -0.22 -15.27
N VAL A 54 -5.99 -0.86 -15.78
CA VAL A 54 -5.03 -1.65 -15.02
C VAL A 54 -3.92 -0.74 -14.50
N VAL A 55 -3.64 -0.82 -13.20
CA VAL A 55 -2.46 -0.23 -12.57
C VAL A 55 -1.68 -1.36 -11.92
N GLN A 56 -0.43 -1.56 -12.33
CA GLN A 56 0.47 -2.52 -11.70
C GLN A 56 1.17 -1.88 -10.50
N ARG A 57 1.63 -2.71 -9.56
CA ARG A 57 2.42 -2.26 -8.43
C ARG A 57 3.73 -1.61 -8.89
N ASN A 58 4.28 -2.02 -10.03
CA ASN A 58 5.41 -1.37 -10.69
C ASN A 58 5.14 0.07 -11.13
N ASP A 59 3.89 0.40 -11.47
CA ASP A 59 3.52 1.76 -11.89
C ASP A 59 3.45 2.72 -10.69
N LEU A 60 3.48 2.22 -9.45
CA LEU A 60 3.47 3.00 -8.22
C LEU A 60 4.85 3.55 -7.92
N GLN A 61 5.24 4.58 -8.65
CA GLN A 61 6.50 5.29 -8.51
C GLN A 61 6.36 6.77 -8.85
N LEU A 62 7.27 7.59 -8.34
CA LEU A 62 7.33 9.01 -8.71
C LEU A 62 7.68 9.18 -10.19
N GLY A 63 7.11 10.19 -10.82
CA GLY A 63 7.29 10.44 -12.25
C GLY A 63 6.65 9.38 -13.14
N SER A 64 5.78 8.52 -12.59
CA SER A 64 4.96 7.61 -13.40
C SER A 64 4.07 8.42 -14.33
N GLU A 65 3.98 8.00 -15.60
CA GLU A 65 3.03 8.57 -16.57
C GLU A 65 1.56 8.36 -16.17
N LEU A 66 1.31 7.57 -15.11
CA LEU A 66 -0.03 7.32 -14.60
C LEU A 66 -0.59 8.41 -13.68
N VAL A 67 0.16 9.50 -13.46
CA VAL A 67 -0.25 10.62 -12.61
C VAL A 67 0.11 11.92 -13.30
N ASP A 68 -0.89 12.78 -13.48
CA ASP A 68 -0.70 14.20 -13.79
C ASP A 68 -1.13 15.01 -12.56
N SER A 69 -0.23 15.82 -12.01
CA SER A 69 -0.42 16.55 -10.75
C SER A 69 0.62 17.64 -10.61
N GLU A 70 0.24 18.80 -10.03
CA GLU A 70 1.23 19.82 -9.66
C GLU A 70 2.23 19.34 -8.60
N HIS A 71 1.84 18.32 -7.81
CA HIS A 71 2.66 17.76 -6.74
C HIS A 71 2.76 16.25 -6.88
N ASP A 72 3.86 15.76 -7.45
CA ASP A 72 4.09 14.35 -7.78
C ASP A 72 3.83 13.40 -6.62
N ALA A 73 4.36 13.70 -5.43
CA ALA A 73 4.22 12.81 -4.28
C ALA A 73 2.76 12.70 -3.79
N LEU A 74 1.97 13.78 -3.93
CA LEU A 74 0.56 13.76 -3.56
C LEU A 74 -0.26 13.00 -4.61
N GLY A 75 0.03 13.22 -5.89
CA GLY A 75 -0.58 12.44 -6.98
C GLY A 75 -0.29 10.94 -6.84
N LEU A 76 0.96 10.57 -6.53
CA LEU A 76 1.34 9.18 -6.25
C LEU A 76 0.59 8.60 -5.03
N LEU A 77 0.39 9.38 -3.97
CA LEU A 77 -0.40 8.93 -2.82
C LEU A 77 -1.84 8.57 -3.22
N PHE A 78 -2.46 9.36 -4.10
CA PHE A 78 -3.80 9.07 -4.61
C PHE A 78 -3.81 7.87 -5.56
N LEU A 79 -2.79 7.69 -6.41
CA LEU A 79 -2.63 6.48 -7.21
C LEU A 79 -2.49 5.23 -6.32
N CYS A 80 -1.71 5.30 -5.23
CA CYS A 80 -1.62 4.24 -4.23
C CYS A 80 -2.98 3.96 -3.57
N ALA A 81 -3.76 4.99 -3.26
CA ALA A 81 -5.10 4.82 -2.68
C ALA A 81 -6.05 4.13 -3.67
N ALA A 82 -5.99 4.53 -4.94
CA ALA A 82 -6.75 3.95 -6.03
C ALA A 82 -6.43 2.47 -6.23
N TRP A 83 -5.15 2.15 -6.41
CA TRP A 83 -4.65 0.79 -6.54
C TRP A 83 -5.09 -0.08 -5.36
N ARG A 84 -4.87 0.39 -4.10
CA ARG A 84 -5.21 -0.38 -2.90
C ARG A 84 -6.71 -0.68 -2.82
N SER A 85 -7.56 0.30 -3.13
CA SER A 85 -9.02 0.13 -3.04
C SER A 85 -9.61 -0.79 -4.12
N ALA A 86 -8.95 -0.90 -5.26
CA ALA A 86 -9.36 -1.71 -6.39
C ALA A 86 -8.74 -3.12 -6.38
N HIS A 87 -7.79 -3.37 -5.49
CA HIS A 87 -7.04 -4.62 -5.48
C HIS A 87 -7.88 -5.80 -4.96
N ARG A 88 -8.08 -6.82 -5.81
CA ARG A 88 -9.02 -7.93 -5.56
C ARG A 88 -8.74 -8.71 -4.28
N SER A 89 -7.47 -8.96 -3.99
CA SER A 89 -7.05 -9.82 -2.87
C SER A 89 -6.82 -9.07 -1.57
N ARG A 90 -6.84 -7.72 -1.61
CA ARG A 90 -6.53 -6.86 -0.47
C ARG A 90 -7.78 -6.14 -0.05
N ARG A 91 -8.24 -6.40 1.17
CA ARG A 91 -9.45 -5.75 1.67
C ARG A 91 -9.17 -4.26 1.92
N ALA A 92 -9.73 -3.41 1.08
CA ALA A 92 -9.77 -1.97 1.28
C ALA A 92 -11.10 -1.41 0.82
N THR A 93 -11.63 -0.44 1.57
CA THR A 93 -12.83 0.30 1.17
C THR A 93 -12.43 1.38 0.17
N ARG A 94 -13.13 1.46 -0.98
CA ARG A 94 -13.02 2.58 -1.91
C ARG A 94 -13.54 3.85 -1.24
N ARG A 95 -12.60 4.76 -0.93
CA ARG A 95 -12.85 6.06 -0.30
C ARG A 95 -11.74 7.01 -0.72
N LEU A 96 -12.10 8.23 -1.07
CA LEU A 96 -11.16 9.31 -1.31
C LEU A 96 -10.52 9.72 0.04
N PRO A 97 -9.19 9.65 0.20
CA PRO A 97 -8.53 10.16 1.39
C PRO A 97 -8.79 11.65 1.59
N ASP A 98 -9.35 12.02 2.74
CA ASP A 98 -9.54 13.44 3.11
C ASP A 98 -8.26 13.99 3.72
N VAL A 99 -7.39 14.52 2.87
CA VAL A 99 -6.03 14.95 3.20
C VAL A 99 -5.93 16.43 3.60
N PHE A 100 -7.04 17.14 3.60
CA PHE A 100 -7.09 18.54 3.96
C PHE A 100 -6.93 18.69 5.48
N ASN A 101 -6.06 19.59 5.91
CA ASN A 101 -6.00 20.01 7.30
C ASN A 101 -7.08 21.08 7.55
N PRO A 102 -8.14 20.80 8.31
CA PRO A 102 -9.24 21.75 8.53
C PRO A 102 -8.80 23.00 9.33
N TYR A 103 -7.65 22.93 10.01
CA TYR A 103 -7.12 24.02 10.82
C TYR A 103 -6.13 24.93 10.05
N ALA A 104 -5.85 24.64 8.78
CA ALA A 104 -4.94 25.44 7.97
C ALA A 104 -5.72 26.37 7.02
N GLU A 105 -5.66 27.68 7.28
CA GLU A 105 -6.46 28.69 6.55
C GLU A 105 -5.97 28.97 5.12
N ARG A 106 -4.66 28.85 4.85
CA ARG A 106 -4.06 29.25 3.55
C ARG A 106 -3.61 28.09 2.69
N GLU A 107 -2.92 27.12 3.29
CA GLU A 107 -2.41 25.94 2.58
C GLU A 107 -2.87 24.66 3.30
N PRO A 108 -4.13 24.24 3.08
CA PRO A 108 -4.71 23.05 3.69
C PRO A 108 -3.91 21.76 3.49
N LEU A 109 -3.12 21.67 2.42
CA LEU A 109 -2.32 20.50 2.04
C LEU A 109 -0.85 20.59 2.49
N ALA A 110 -0.38 21.72 3.04
CA ALA A 110 1.04 21.90 3.35
C ALA A 110 1.57 20.81 4.30
N LYS A 111 0.76 20.43 5.30
CA LYS A 111 1.15 19.42 6.27
C LYS A 111 1.41 18.04 5.64
N ILE A 112 0.51 17.59 4.77
CA ILE A 112 0.67 16.29 4.09
C ILE A 112 1.81 16.36 3.07
N LYS A 113 1.88 17.43 2.26
CA LYS A 113 2.95 17.65 1.27
C LYS A 113 4.33 17.56 1.92
N ASN A 114 4.53 18.25 3.05
CA ASN A 114 5.78 18.21 3.82
C ASN A 114 6.17 16.79 4.29
N VAL A 115 5.21 15.97 4.73
CA VAL A 115 5.50 14.59 5.16
C VAL A 115 5.86 13.72 3.96
N LEU A 116 5.13 13.84 2.85
CA LEU A 116 5.39 13.09 1.63
C LEU A 116 6.78 13.44 1.07
N ASP A 117 7.10 14.73 0.96
CA ASP A 117 8.40 15.21 0.47
C ASP A 117 9.56 14.73 1.33
N ARG A 118 9.40 14.71 2.65
CA ARG A 118 10.41 14.12 3.54
C ARG A 118 10.61 12.64 3.28
N CYS A 119 9.55 11.86 3.09
CA CYS A 119 9.67 10.44 2.76
C CYS A 119 10.39 10.24 1.42
N VAL A 120 10.07 11.09 0.42
CA VAL A 120 10.70 11.07 -0.90
C VAL A 120 12.18 11.41 -0.81
N LYS A 121 12.54 12.47 -0.08
CA LYS A 121 13.89 13.00 0.06
C LYS A 121 14.78 12.09 0.90
N ASP A 122 14.31 11.73 2.09
CA ASP A 122 15.15 11.07 3.10
C ASP A 122 15.20 9.56 2.88
N LYS A 123 14.22 8.98 2.15
CA LYS A 123 14.07 7.53 1.91
C LYS A 123 14.14 6.71 3.20
N ARG A 124 13.69 7.28 4.31
CA ARG A 124 13.70 6.69 5.65
C ARG A 124 12.33 6.77 6.27
N ILE A 125 12.02 5.78 7.12
CA ILE A 125 10.78 5.78 7.89
C ILE A 125 10.78 7.04 8.76
N PRO A 126 9.69 7.85 8.74
CA PRO A 126 9.61 9.05 9.56
C PRO A 126 9.83 8.74 11.03
N GLU A 127 10.66 9.54 11.70
CA GLU A 127 10.84 9.41 13.16
C GLU A 127 9.53 9.77 13.89
N PRO A 128 9.24 9.12 15.02
CA PRO A 128 8.05 9.43 15.81
C PRO A 128 8.02 10.92 16.15
N SER A 129 6.96 11.62 15.76
CA SER A 129 6.69 12.94 16.33
C SER A 129 6.31 12.73 17.80
N GLY A 130 7.04 13.35 18.73
CA GLY A 130 6.87 13.15 20.18
C GLY A 130 5.44 13.35 20.70
N ASP A 131 4.60 14.07 19.95
CA ASP A 131 3.22 14.38 20.31
C ASP A 131 2.19 13.32 19.85
N ALA A 132 2.55 12.40 18.94
CA ALA A 132 1.63 11.41 18.40
C ALA A 132 1.79 10.06 19.09
N TRP A 133 0.77 9.60 19.82
CA TRP A 133 0.76 8.30 20.52
C TRP A 133 1.10 7.11 19.60
N SER A 134 0.70 7.16 18.33
CA SER A 134 0.97 6.10 17.36
C SER A 134 2.41 6.09 16.84
N GLY A 135 3.14 7.21 17.00
CA GLY A 135 4.45 7.46 16.40
C GLY A 135 4.43 7.66 14.89
N TRP A 136 3.27 7.58 14.22
CA TRP A 136 3.17 7.94 12.81
C TRP A 136 3.10 9.45 12.65
N PRO A 137 3.61 10.02 11.53
CA PRO A 137 3.35 11.40 11.18
C PRO A 137 1.85 11.67 11.12
N ASP A 138 1.46 12.85 11.57
CA ASP A 138 0.08 13.30 11.45
C ASP A 138 -0.25 13.65 9.99
N MET A 139 -1.03 12.77 9.37
CA MET A 139 -1.52 12.89 7.99
C MET A 139 -3.03 12.69 7.96
N PRO A 140 -3.82 13.76 7.84
CA PRO A 140 -5.28 13.68 7.72
C PRO A 140 -5.70 12.70 6.62
N GLY A 141 -6.68 11.85 6.90
CA GLY A 141 -7.24 10.90 5.93
C GLY A 141 -6.32 9.75 5.49
N VAL A 142 -5.05 9.72 5.92
CA VAL A 142 -4.07 8.70 5.52
C VAL A 142 -3.84 7.71 6.67
N GLY A 143 -4.46 6.54 6.56
CA GLY A 143 -4.20 5.43 7.47
C GLY A 143 -2.89 4.70 7.20
N VAL A 144 -2.45 3.90 8.18
CA VAL A 144 -1.21 3.09 8.11
C VAL A 144 -1.07 2.28 6.81
N PRO A 145 -2.10 1.55 6.32
CA PRO A 145 -1.98 0.82 5.04
C PRO A 145 -1.64 1.68 3.84
N LEU A 146 -2.21 2.89 3.76
CA LEU A 146 -1.93 3.80 2.64
C LEU A 146 -0.51 4.36 2.75
N MET A 147 -0.11 4.76 3.95
CA MET A 147 1.24 5.26 4.19
C MET A 147 2.30 4.20 3.91
N ALA A 148 2.08 2.96 4.35
CA ALA A 148 3.00 1.85 4.09
C ALA A 148 3.18 1.58 2.58
N LEU A 149 2.08 1.62 1.80
CA LEU A 149 2.13 1.50 0.36
C LEU A 149 2.88 2.67 -0.30
N PHE A 150 2.60 3.91 0.11
CA PHE A 150 3.32 5.08 -0.38
C PHE A 150 4.82 5.02 -0.06
N MET A 151 5.17 4.65 1.17
CA MET A 151 6.57 4.44 1.58
C MET A 151 7.24 3.33 0.76
N TRP A 152 6.55 2.21 0.48
CA TRP A 152 7.04 1.20 -0.44
C TRP A 152 7.29 1.85 -1.81
N ALA A 153 6.30 2.51 -2.41
CA ALA A 153 6.36 3.13 -3.74
C ALA A 153 7.57 4.08 -3.89
N VAL A 154 7.79 4.96 -2.91
CA VAL A 154 8.91 5.91 -2.95
C VAL A 154 10.24 5.32 -2.46
N GLY A 155 10.29 4.03 -2.10
CA GLY A 155 11.53 3.34 -1.75
C GLY A 155 12.08 3.66 -0.36
N VAL A 156 11.21 4.04 0.58
CA VAL A 156 11.59 4.23 1.98
C VAL A 156 12.10 2.91 2.57
N ARG A 157 13.21 2.98 3.30
CA ARG A 157 13.85 1.84 3.97
C ARG A 157 14.07 2.07 5.47
N ARG A 158 14.15 0.98 6.21
CA ARG A 158 14.64 0.92 7.60
C ARG A 158 15.56 -0.29 7.73
N ASP A 159 16.76 -0.08 8.25
CA ASP A 159 17.78 -1.12 8.43
C ASP A 159 17.98 -1.99 7.17
N GLY A 160 17.99 -1.34 5.99
CA GLY A 160 18.15 -1.98 4.69
C GLY A 160 16.86 -2.57 4.08
N VAL A 161 15.81 -2.77 4.87
CA VAL A 161 14.53 -3.34 4.45
C VAL A 161 13.62 -2.25 3.90
N ARG A 162 13.09 -2.41 2.69
CA ARG A 162 12.07 -1.52 2.12
C ARG A 162 10.78 -1.63 2.93
N ALA A 163 10.10 -0.51 3.17
CA ALA A 163 8.76 -0.49 3.73
C ALA A 163 7.86 -1.50 3.00
N GLN A 164 7.08 -2.31 3.72
CA GLN A 164 6.23 -3.35 3.15
C GLN A 164 4.76 -3.00 3.33
N LEU A 165 3.93 -3.39 2.38
CA LEU A 165 2.49 -3.18 2.45
C LEU A 165 1.92 -3.89 3.68
N ILE A 166 0.95 -3.28 4.34
CA ILE A 166 0.26 -3.90 5.46
C ILE A 166 -1.25 -3.70 5.32
N ASP A 167 -1.99 -4.78 5.48
CA ASP A 167 -3.44 -4.78 5.48
C ASP A 167 -3.99 -5.78 6.52
N GLN A 168 -5.30 -5.75 6.72
CA GLN A 168 -5.93 -6.58 7.73
C GLN A 168 -5.80 -8.09 7.43
N HIS A 169 -5.77 -8.50 6.16
CA HIS A 169 -5.58 -9.92 5.80
C HIS A 169 -4.18 -10.39 6.18
N GLY A 170 -3.16 -9.57 5.89
CA GLY A 170 -1.79 -9.86 6.27
C GLY A 170 -1.61 -9.98 7.79
N VAL A 171 -2.19 -9.04 8.54
CA VAL A 171 -2.17 -9.07 10.02
C VAL A 171 -2.89 -10.30 10.58
N SER A 172 -4.04 -10.67 10.02
CA SER A 172 -4.77 -11.86 10.46
C SER A 172 -3.99 -13.16 10.20
N THR A 173 -3.26 -13.27 9.08
CA THR A 173 -2.34 -14.39 8.88
C THR A 173 -1.19 -14.35 9.89
N LEU A 174 -0.57 -13.20 10.15
CA LEU A 174 0.52 -13.08 11.12
C LEU A 174 0.13 -13.57 12.53
N ILE A 175 -1.05 -13.17 13.02
CA ILE A 175 -1.58 -13.61 14.31
C ILE A 175 -1.70 -15.14 14.32
N HIS A 176 -2.22 -15.73 13.25
CA HIS A 176 -2.33 -17.18 13.13
C HIS A 176 -0.98 -17.89 13.05
N GLU A 177 0.06 -17.25 12.51
CA GLU A 177 1.44 -17.77 12.50
C GLU A 177 2.19 -17.47 13.81
N GLY A 178 1.50 -17.04 14.87
CA GLY A 178 2.07 -16.90 16.21
C GLY A 178 2.51 -15.49 16.59
N TRP A 179 2.13 -14.46 15.83
CA TRP A 179 2.27 -13.08 16.29
C TRP A 179 1.32 -12.80 17.45
N LEU A 180 1.89 -12.61 18.65
CA LEU A 180 1.12 -12.60 19.91
C LEU A 180 0.36 -11.29 20.19
N GLU A 181 0.60 -10.23 19.43
CA GLU A 181 -0.18 -8.99 19.57
C GLU A 181 -1.42 -9.05 18.68
N GLU A 182 -2.59 -8.62 19.15
CA GLU A 182 -3.81 -8.59 18.33
C GLU A 182 -4.24 -7.15 17.94
N PRO A 183 -3.39 -6.34 17.27
CA PRO A 183 -3.83 -5.04 16.80
C PRO A 183 -4.74 -5.17 15.57
N SER A 184 -5.75 -4.31 15.47
CA SER A 184 -6.30 -3.97 14.17
C SER A 184 -5.23 -3.27 13.33
N VAL A 185 -5.30 -3.34 12.00
CA VAL A 185 -4.32 -2.68 11.14
C VAL A 185 -4.24 -1.16 11.38
N SER A 186 -5.35 -0.52 11.77
CA SER A 186 -5.39 0.90 12.16
C SER A 186 -4.70 1.17 13.50
N GLY A 187 -4.53 0.15 14.35
CA GLY A 187 -3.83 0.21 15.64
C GLY A 187 -2.33 -0.12 15.56
N PHE A 188 -1.77 -0.24 14.35
CA PHE A 188 -0.32 -0.38 14.18
C PHE A 188 0.37 0.94 14.52
N THR A 189 1.13 0.96 15.62
CA THR A 189 2.08 2.03 15.90
C THR A 189 3.30 1.89 14.99
N LEU A 190 4.09 2.95 14.86
CA LEU A 190 5.34 2.90 14.09
C LEU A 190 6.29 1.82 14.62
N ARG A 191 6.34 1.63 15.95
CA ARG A 191 7.11 0.55 16.60
C ARG A 191 6.60 -0.84 16.25
N ARG A 192 5.29 -1.04 16.12
CA ARG A 192 4.71 -2.32 15.66
C ARG A 192 5.05 -2.58 14.20
N TYR A 193 4.97 -1.54 13.38
CA TYR A 193 5.32 -1.62 11.96
C TYR A 193 6.81 -1.94 11.77
N ASP A 194 7.71 -1.35 12.55
CA ASP A 194 9.14 -1.66 12.52
C ASP A 194 9.41 -3.15 12.82
N ARG A 195 8.77 -3.69 13.87
CA ARG A 195 8.85 -5.12 14.19
C ARG A 195 8.25 -6.01 13.10
N TYR A 196 7.19 -5.56 12.45
CA TYR A 196 6.62 -6.25 11.29
C TYR A 196 7.63 -6.34 10.14
N LEU A 197 8.33 -5.24 9.81
CA LEU A 197 9.37 -5.25 8.77
C LEU A 197 10.53 -6.19 9.12
N GLN A 198 10.99 -6.16 10.38
CA GLN A 198 12.04 -7.05 10.87
C GLN A 198 11.63 -8.52 10.74
N LEU A 199 10.38 -8.86 11.07
CA LEU A 199 9.87 -10.22 10.94
C LEU A 199 9.84 -10.67 9.48
N LEU A 200 9.29 -9.85 8.57
CA LEU A 200 9.26 -10.17 7.15
C LEU A 200 10.65 -10.38 6.59
N SER A 201 11.60 -9.53 6.97
CA SER A 201 13.01 -9.66 6.58
C SER A 201 13.63 -10.96 7.08
N ALA A 202 13.43 -11.31 8.36
CA ALA A 202 13.93 -12.55 8.93
C ALA A 202 13.35 -13.79 8.22
N TRP A 203 12.06 -13.78 7.93
CA TRP A 203 11.37 -14.83 7.18
C TRP A 203 11.86 -14.94 5.73
N ALA A 204 12.07 -13.80 5.07
CA ALA A 204 12.62 -13.74 3.72
C ALA A 204 14.03 -14.33 3.66
N MET A 205 14.90 -13.96 4.62
CA MET A 205 16.25 -14.53 4.75
C MET A 205 16.24 -16.04 4.97
N GLN A 206 15.40 -16.55 5.87
CA GLN A 206 15.29 -17.99 6.13
C GLN A 206 14.85 -18.79 4.91
N VAL A 207 13.97 -18.21 4.10
CA VAL A 207 13.43 -18.86 2.91
C VAL A 207 14.35 -18.70 1.70
N GLY A 208 15.16 -17.65 1.65
CA GLY A 208 15.98 -17.27 0.50
C GLY A 208 15.16 -16.55 -0.58
N THR A 209 14.39 -15.54 -0.19
CA THR A 209 13.47 -14.78 -1.06
C THR A 209 13.41 -13.31 -0.63
N ASP A 210 12.56 -12.51 -1.29
CA ASP A 210 12.36 -11.10 -0.98
C ASP A 210 11.25 -10.88 0.07
N PRO A 211 11.36 -9.85 0.93
CA PRO A 211 10.31 -9.51 1.91
C PRO A 211 8.93 -9.28 1.28
N GLU A 212 8.87 -8.71 0.07
CA GLU A 212 7.63 -8.52 -0.68
C GLU A 212 6.90 -9.83 -0.98
N LEU A 213 7.63 -10.91 -1.26
CA LEU A 213 7.02 -12.21 -1.51
C LEU A 213 6.46 -12.82 -0.22
N ILE A 214 7.08 -12.56 0.93
CA ILE A 214 6.53 -12.94 2.24
C ILE A 214 5.26 -12.13 2.54
N GLU A 215 5.29 -10.82 2.28
CA GLU A 215 4.15 -9.92 2.41
C GLU A 215 2.95 -10.40 1.59
N MET A 216 3.17 -10.71 0.30
CA MET A 216 2.14 -11.27 -0.56
C MET A 216 1.62 -12.63 -0.07
N TRP A 217 2.52 -13.50 0.39
CA TRP A 217 2.14 -14.80 0.94
C TRP A 217 1.16 -14.68 2.11
N LEU A 218 1.36 -13.69 3.00
CA LEU A 218 0.45 -13.45 4.13
C LEU A 218 -0.99 -13.17 3.65
N VAL A 219 -1.14 -12.32 2.64
CA VAL A 219 -2.44 -11.96 2.06
C VAL A 219 -3.06 -13.15 1.34
N GLN A 220 -2.28 -13.85 0.51
CA GLN A 220 -2.75 -15.01 -0.25
C GLN A 220 -3.16 -16.17 0.66
N ARG A 221 -2.42 -16.40 1.75
CA ARG A 221 -2.77 -17.42 2.72
C ARG A 221 -4.08 -17.12 3.44
N TRP A 222 -4.34 -15.87 3.76
CA TRP A 222 -5.63 -15.49 4.33
C TRP A 222 -6.79 -15.76 3.37
N ASN A 223 -6.65 -15.35 2.10
CA ASN A 223 -7.69 -15.59 1.10
C ASN A 223 -7.91 -17.10 0.87
N ALA A 224 -6.84 -17.90 0.85
CA ALA A 224 -6.95 -19.35 0.79
C ALA A 224 -7.76 -19.91 1.97
N ARG A 225 -7.47 -19.48 3.21
CA ARG A 225 -8.23 -19.87 4.42
C ARG A 225 -9.71 -19.48 4.34
N VAL A 226 -10.03 -18.31 3.80
CA VAL A 226 -11.43 -17.89 3.60
C VAL A 226 -12.13 -18.81 2.60
N GLN A 227 -11.45 -19.23 1.53
CA GLN A 227 -12.00 -20.19 0.58
C GLN A 227 -12.15 -21.59 1.18
N GLU A 228 -11.19 -22.04 2.00
CA GLU A 228 -11.25 -23.29 2.77
C GLU A 228 -12.52 -23.33 3.63
N ALA A 229 -12.73 -22.27 4.41
CA ALA A 229 -13.87 -22.17 5.31
C ALA A 229 -15.22 -22.13 4.56
N ARG A 230 -15.26 -21.54 3.35
CA ARG A 230 -16.48 -21.45 2.53
C ARG A 230 -16.79 -22.74 1.77
N SER A 231 -15.77 -23.46 1.32
CA SER A 231 -15.93 -24.66 0.49
C SER A 231 -15.91 -25.97 1.26
N GLY A 232 -15.38 -25.99 2.49
CA GLY A 232 -15.21 -27.20 3.30
C GLY A 232 -14.04 -28.10 2.86
N ALA A 233 -13.28 -27.71 1.82
CA ALA A 233 -12.09 -28.42 1.34
C ALA A 233 -10.80 -27.67 1.73
N ARG A 234 -9.71 -28.39 2.00
CA ARG A 234 -8.39 -27.76 2.17
C ARG A 234 -7.97 -27.11 0.84
N ALA A 235 -7.53 -25.86 0.91
CA ALA A 235 -7.12 -25.00 -0.18
C ALA A 235 -5.81 -24.35 0.26
N GLU A 236 -4.70 -24.89 -0.25
CA GLU A 236 -3.44 -24.18 -0.17
C GLU A 236 -3.51 -22.91 -1.05
N PRO A 237 -2.72 -21.85 -0.75
CA PRO A 237 -2.65 -20.70 -1.63
C PRO A 237 -2.26 -21.17 -3.04
N THR A 238 -3.07 -20.84 -4.04
CA THR A 238 -2.88 -21.35 -5.40
C THR A 238 -1.53 -20.93 -5.96
N LEU A 239 -0.93 -21.81 -6.76
CA LEU A 239 0.34 -21.56 -7.47
C LEU A 239 0.16 -20.65 -8.69
N PHE A 240 -1.09 -20.36 -9.06
CA PHE A 240 -1.50 -19.53 -10.18
C PHE A 240 -2.12 -18.24 -9.66
#